data_AF-A0A968XQ01-F1
#
_entry.id   AF-A0A968XQ01-F1
#
_cell.length_a   1.000
_cell.length_b   1.000
_cell.length_c   1.000
_cell.angle_alpha   90.00
_cell.angle_beta   90.00
_cell.angle_gamma   90.00
#
_symmetry.space_group_name_H-M   'P 1'
#
loop_
_entity.id
_entity.type
_entity.pdbx_description
1 polymer ?
#
loop_
_entity_poly.entity_id
_entity_poly.type
_entity_poly.pdbx_seq_one_letter_code
_entity_poly.pdbx_strand_id
1 'polypeptide(L)'
;MVSDQVNCETLRLARDVFGVGLALQRFQSKFFKHGVRAGGILEIPEGMTPDAAKSLQAYFKKHHTGEDNWFSVAVLRDGAKFHSNTMSPEDGQMVESDEQSARQAARVFNCPPSRLGISDSVSYNSKSESNREFYEGCLLPWCTELTSESGIKLLSEDEQDSEEYYFEHNTAAFLRMNPLESAQVYAIGIRNRYLLRNEVRGFMNMNPVEGGDEFDEFPTAGGVSGQKGDSDGGADKTPKDDPESPEGEEDTKKRAALVRIVYRATDHAREKSHRSRAFVEWIDGNMRRHRERPEIDERASRFLDEFVAEMRAILNEVSERDLPSAVDQACHRFEEELCDAQRD
;
A
#
# COMPACT_ATOMS: atom_id res chain seq x y z
N MET A 1 -18.94 18.83 5.86
CA MET A 1 -19.63 17.83 6.71
C MET A 1 -19.26 16.37 6.36
N VAL A 2 -18.22 16.09 5.55
CA VAL A 2 -17.89 14.71 5.12
C VAL A 2 -16.72 14.09 5.92
N SER A 3 -15.96 14.88 6.69
CA SER A 3 -14.74 14.42 7.37
C SER A 3 -14.96 13.49 8.58
N ASP A 4 -16.17 13.36 9.10
CA ASP A 4 -16.43 12.62 10.37
C ASP A 4 -16.88 11.16 10.13
N GLN A 5 -17.12 10.77 8.87
CA GLN A 5 -17.62 9.42 8.55
C GLN A 5 -16.53 8.42 8.17
N VAL A 6 -15.41 8.86 7.58
CA VAL A 6 -14.40 7.93 7.01
C VAL A 6 -13.55 7.25 8.11
N ASN A 7 -13.16 7.97 9.17
CA ASN A 7 -12.30 7.38 10.21
C ASN A 7 -13.00 6.39 11.16
N CYS A 8 -14.30 6.52 11.36
CA CYS A 8 -15.07 5.56 12.15
C CYS A 8 -15.52 4.33 11.35
N GLU A 9 -15.38 4.36 10.02
CA GLU A 9 -15.88 3.30 9.16
C GLU A 9 -15.08 2.00 9.33
N THR A 10 -13.75 2.08 9.39
CA THR A 10 -12.88 0.91 9.62
C THR A 10 -13.18 0.23 10.95
N LEU A 11 -13.37 1.00 12.03
CA LEU A 11 -13.74 0.46 13.34
C LEU A 11 -15.17 -0.11 13.35
N ARG A 12 -16.12 0.50 12.61
CA ARG A 12 -17.47 -0.04 12.47
C ARG A 12 -17.49 -1.35 11.69
N LEU A 13 -16.71 -1.45 10.62
CA LEU A 13 -16.56 -2.67 9.81
C LEU A 13 -15.90 -3.79 10.63
N ALA A 14 -14.90 -3.44 11.45
CA ALA A 14 -14.18 -4.37 12.30
C ALA A 14 -14.83 -4.63 13.68
N ARG A 15 -16.02 -4.08 13.95
CA ARG A 15 -16.65 -4.14 15.29
C ARG A 15 -16.81 -5.57 15.81
N ASP A 16 -17.11 -6.52 14.91
CA ASP A 16 -17.38 -7.91 15.28
C ASP A 16 -16.07 -8.62 15.64
N VAL A 17 -14.96 -8.27 14.98
CA VAL A 17 -13.61 -8.76 15.29
C VAL A 17 -13.21 -8.34 16.71
N PHE A 18 -13.35 -7.06 17.04
CA PHE A 18 -13.05 -6.56 18.39
C PHE A 18 -14.03 -7.09 19.44
N GLY A 19 -15.30 -7.28 19.07
CA GLY A 19 -16.32 -7.89 19.94
C GLY A 19 -15.97 -9.31 20.35
N VAL A 20 -15.50 -10.13 19.40
CA VAL A 20 -15.02 -11.50 19.67
C VAL A 20 -13.79 -11.48 20.58
N GLY A 21 -12.82 -10.61 20.31
CA GLY A 21 -11.62 -10.49 21.15
C GLY A 21 -11.95 -10.10 22.60
N LEU A 22 -12.86 -9.15 22.79
CA LEU A 22 -13.29 -8.73 24.13
C LEU A 22 -14.06 -9.85 24.87
N ALA A 23 -14.90 -10.60 24.16
CA ALA A 23 -15.61 -11.75 24.72
C ALA A 23 -14.62 -12.85 25.14
N LEU A 24 -13.62 -13.14 24.30
CA LEU A 24 -12.56 -14.10 24.60
C LEU A 24 -11.76 -13.69 25.83
N GLN A 25 -11.33 -12.43 25.92
CA GLN A 25 -10.56 -11.93 27.06
C GLN A 25 -11.38 -11.99 28.37
N ARG A 26 -12.67 -11.68 28.31
CA ARG A 26 -13.59 -11.82 29.46
C ARG A 26 -13.73 -13.28 29.89
N PHE A 27 -13.88 -14.19 28.92
CA PHE A 27 -13.95 -15.62 29.17
C PHE A 27 -12.65 -16.13 29.82
N GLN A 28 -11.49 -15.81 29.26
CA GLN A 28 -10.17 -16.18 29.80
C GLN A 28 -9.97 -15.63 31.22
N SER A 29 -10.28 -14.36 31.46
CA SER A 29 -10.14 -13.75 32.78
C SER A 29 -10.99 -14.47 33.84
N LYS A 30 -12.24 -14.82 33.48
CA LYS A 30 -13.14 -15.59 34.36
C LYS A 30 -12.63 -17.02 34.56
N PHE A 31 -12.15 -17.65 33.51
CA PHE A 31 -11.57 -18.98 33.52
C PHE A 31 -10.35 -19.08 34.44
N PHE A 32 -9.40 -18.14 34.35
CA PHE A 32 -8.22 -18.11 35.23
C PHE A 32 -8.55 -17.73 36.68
N LYS A 33 -9.53 -16.85 36.90
CA LYS A 33 -9.92 -16.42 38.26
C LYS A 33 -10.59 -17.52 39.07
N HIS A 34 -11.39 -18.37 38.43
CA HIS A 34 -12.24 -19.34 39.13
C HIS A 34 -11.81 -20.80 38.91
N GLY A 35 -10.90 -21.05 37.98
CA GLY A 35 -10.47 -22.39 37.61
C GLY A 35 -11.51 -23.10 36.74
N VAL A 36 -11.06 -24.18 36.10
CA VAL A 36 -11.82 -24.96 35.15
C VAL A 36 -12.97 -25.70 35.84
N ARG A 37 -14.20 -25.22 35.68
CA ARG A 37 -15.38 -26.07 35.77
C ARG A 37 -16.23 -25.78 34.55
N ALA A 38 -15.95 -26.49 33.45
CA ALA A 38 -16.93 -26.56 32.39
C ALA A 38 -18.17 -27.23 33.01
N GLY A 39 -19.35 -26.71 32.69
CA GLY A 39 -20.61 -27.16 33.28
C GLY A 39 -20.67 -28.69 33.44
N GLY A 40 -21.20 -29.14 34.57
CA GLY A 40 -21.24 -30.56 34.90
C GLY A 40 -22.61 -31.18 34.68
N ILE A 41 -22.61 -32.51 34.56
CA ILE A 41 -23.84 -33.28 34.51
C ILE A 41 -24.30 -33.54 35.94
N LEU A 42 -25.53 -33.12 36.23
CA LEU A 42 -26.19 -33.42 37.50
C LEU A 42 -26.92 -34.77 37.37
N GLU A 43 -26.39 -35.80 38.02
CA GLU A 43 -27.00 -37.12 38.10
C GLU A 43 -28.00 -37.15 39.26
N ILE A 44 -29.28 -37.36 38.92
CA ILE A 44 -30.38 -37.47 39.89
C ILE A 44 -30.62 -38.97 40.18
N PRO A 45 -30.64 -39.42 41.45
CA PRO A 45 -30.83 -40.82 41.78
C PRO A 45 -32.23 -41.35 41.45
N GLU A 46 -32.31 -42.64 41.11
CA GLU A 46 -33.58 -43.34 40.88
C GLU A 46 -34.40 -43.42 42.17
N GLY A 47 -35.63 -42.86 42.15
CA GLY A 47 -36.54 -42.82 43.30
C GLY A 47 -36.99 -41.41 43.71
N MET A 48 -36.44 -40.36 43.13
CA MET A 48 -36.83 -38.98 43.41
C MET A 48 -38.20 -38.65 42.77
N THR A 49 -39.08 -37.95 43.51
CA THR A 49 -40.38 -37.52 42.97
C THR A 49 -40.20 -36.45 41.88
N PRO A 50 -41.08 -36.40 40.86
CA PRO A 50 -40.97 -35.44 39.76
C PRO A 50 -40.92 -33.97 40.21
N ASP A 51 -41.60 -33.63 41.30
CA ASP A 51 -41.62 -32.27 41.85
C ASP A 51 -40.31 -31.91 42.58
N ALA A 52 -39.68 -32.88 43.25
CA ALA A 52 -38.40 -32.68 43.90
C ALA A 52 -37.27 -32.51 42.87
N ALA A 53 -37.31 -33.27 41.77
CA ALA A 53 -36.38 -33.12 40.64
C ALA A 53 -36.51 -31.74 39.96
N LYS A 54 -37.73 -31.26 39.72
CA LYS A 54 -37.95 -29.91 39.18
C LYS A 54 -37.46 -28.81 40.12
N SER A 55 -37.68 -28.97 41.43
CA SER A 55 -37.22 -28.01 42.43
C SER A 55 -35.69 -27.95 42.50
N LEU A 56 -35.02 -29.11 42.41
CA LEU A 56 -33.57 -29.22 42.35
C LEU A 56 -33.01 -28.57 41.08
N GLN A 57 -33.64 -28.82 39.93
CA GLN A 57 -33.26 -28.21 38.66
C GLN A 57 -33.43 -26.69 38.68
N ALA A 58 -34.54 -26.18 39.24
CA ALA A 58 -34.79 -24.76 39.38
C ALA A 58 -33.78 -24.08 40.32
N TYR A 59 -33.45 -24.73 41.44
CA TYR A 59 -32.41 -24.27 42.37
C TYR A 59 -31.03 -24.24 41.69
N PHE A 60 -30.66 -25.31 40.99
CA PHE A 60 -29.39 -25.39 40.25
C PHE A 60 -29.31 -24.31 39.17
N LYS A 61 -30.36 -24.16 38.35
CA LYS A 61 -30.45 -23.12 37.33
C LYS A 61 -30.34 -21.72 37.94
N LYS A 62 -31.02 -21.45 39.06
CA LYS A 62 -30.95 -20.14 39.73
C LYS A 62 -29.54 -19.79 40.21
N HIS A 63 -28.77 -20.77 40.66
CA HIS A 63 -27.43 -20.56 41.22
C HIS A 63 -26.28 -20.74 40.22
N HIS A 64 -26.50 -21.40 39.07
CA HIS A 64 -25.48 -21.64 38.03
C HIS A 64 -25.74 -20.94 36.69
N THR A 65 -26.88 -20.26 36.50
CA THR A 65 -27.17 -19.54 35.25
C THR A 65 -26.96 -18.04 35.44
N GLY A 66 -26.10 -17.44 34.62
CA GLY A 66 -25.82 -16.00 34.61
C GLY A 66 -24.32 -15.74 34.47
N GLU A 67 -23.93 -14.68 33.76
CA GLU A 67 -22.53 -14.38 33.38
C GLU A 67 -21.56 -14.30 34.58
N ASP A 68 -22.07 -13.98 35.77
CA ASP A 68 -21.29 -13.86 37.01
C ASP A 68 -21.40 -15.09 37.94
N ASN A 69 -22.28 -16.05 37.65
CA ASN A 69 -22.62 -17.17 38.53
C ASN A 69 -22.12 -18.55 38.04
N TRP A 70 -21.20 -18.59 37.07
CA TRP A 70 -20.67 -19.84 36.49
C TRP A 70 -20.01 -20.78 37.52
N PHE A 71 -19.64 -20.25 38.69
CA PHE A 71 -18.78 -20.93 39.68
C PHE A 71 -19.39 -21.04 41.08
N SER A 72 -20.72 -20.86 41.23
CA SER A 72 -21.39 -21.00 42.54
C SER A 72 -21.26 -22.42 43.08
N VAL A 73 -21.07 -22.59 44.39
CA VAL A 73 -21.00 -23.94 45.00
C VAL A 73 -22.41 -24.51 45.14
N ALA A 74 -22.75 -25.51 44.33
CA ALA A 74 -24.02 -26.21 44.44
C ALA A 74 -23.97 -27.21 45.61
N VAL A 75 -24.81 -27.00 46.62
CA VAL A 75 -25.05 -28.00 47.67
C VAL A 75 -26.07 -29.00 47.16
N LEU A 76 -25.64 -30.25 46.99
CA LEU A 76 -26.46 -31.35 46.48
C LEU A 76 -27.08 -32.10 47.67
N ARG A 77 -28.41 -32.27 47.66
CA ARG A 77 -29.15 -33.11 48.63
C ARG A 77 -29.45 -34.48 48.01
N ASP A 78 -29.79 -35.46 48.86
CA ASP A 78 -30.31 -36.78 48.47
C ASP A 78 -29.35 -37.69 47.65
N GLY A 79 -28.05 -37.51 47.76
CA GLY A 79 -27.08 -38.38 47.06
C GLY A 79 -26.92 -38.08 45.57
N ALA A 80 -27.45 -36.95 45.09
CA ALA A 80 -27.18 -36.43 43.75
C ALA A 80 -25.67 -36.19 43.55
N LYS A 81 -25.15 -36.63 42.40
CA LYS A 81 -23.74 -36.50 42.04
C LYS A 81 -23.57 -35.46 40.96
N PHE A 82 -22.55 -34.61 41.11
CA PHE A 82 -22.16 -33.66 40.08
C PHE A 82 -20.86 -34.12 39.44
N HIS A 83 -20.95 -34.50 38.18
CA HIS A 83 -19.77 -34.85 37.38
C HIS A 83 -19.26 -33.57 36.73
N SER A 84 -18.18 -33.00 37.29
CA SER A 84 -17.55 -31.81 36.73
C SER A 84 -16.63 -32.19 35.57
N ASN A 85 -16.91 -31.70 34.38
CA ASN A 85 -15.96 -31.80 33.29
C ASN A 85 -14.88 -30.73 33.47
N THR A 86 -13.65 -31.17 33.66
CA THR A 86 -12.49 -30.27 33.81
C THR A 86 -11.70 -30.34 32.50
N MET A 87 -11.72 -29.27 31.71
CA MET A 87 -10.86 -29.08 30.53
C MET A 87 -9.58 -28.32 30.88
N SER A 88 -8.40 -28.84 30.57
CA SER A 88 -7.17 -28.08 30.81
C SER A 88 -7.07 -26.85 29.88
N PRO A 89 -6.35 -25.78 30.28
CA PRO A 89 -6.11 -24.63 29.39
C PRO A 89 -5.31 -24.99 28.12
N GLU A 90 -4.44 -26.00 28.21
CA GLU A 90 -3.69 -26.53 27.06
C GLU A 90 -4.61 -27.24 26.06
N ASP A 91 -5.54 -28.07 26.54
CA ASP A 91 -6.54 -28.72 25.68
C ASP A 91 -7.48 -27.70 24.99
N GLY A 92 -7.66 -26.54 25.62
CA GLY A 92 -8.50 -25.45 25.13
C GLY A 92 -7.86 -24.51 24.12
N GLN A 93 -6.56 -24.66 23.80
CA GLN A 93 -5.82 -23.77 22.89
C GLN A 93 -6.07 -22.27 23.17
N MET A 94 -6.15 -21.89 24.46
CA MET A 94 -6.55 -20.52 24.83
C MET A 94 -5.51 -19.47 24.44
N VAL A 95 -4.23 -19.80 24.52
CA VAL A 95 -3.12 -18.92 24.12
C VAL A 95 -3.16 -18.68 22.61
N GLU A 96 -3.35 -19.73 21.82
CA GLU A 96 -3.44 -19.64 20.36
C GLU A 96 -4.67 -18.83 19.92
N SER A 97 -5.80 -18.98 20.64
CA SER A 97 -7.00 -18.18 20.40
C SER A 97 -6.77 -16.68 20.69
N ASP A 98 -6.00 -16.36 21.73
CA ASP A 98 -5.65 -14.97 22.06
C ASP A 98 -4.72 -14.36 21.01
N GLU A 99 -3.67 -15.08 20.63
CA GLU A 99 -2.78 -14.67 19.55
C GLU A 99 -3.55 -14.47 18.24
N GLN A 100 -4.47 -15.37 17.93
CA GLN A 100 -5.29 -15.25 16.73
C GLN A 100 -6.20 -14.03 16.77
N SER A 101 -6.81 -13.73 17.92
CA SER A 101 -7.58 -12.50 18.12
C SER A 101 -6.73 -11.25 17.88
N ALA A 102 -5.51 -11.22 18.44
CA ALA A 102 -4.56 -10.14 18.22
C ALA A 102 -4.13 -10.02 16.74
N ARG A 103 -3.92 -11.14 16.03
CA ARG A 103 -3.65 -11.14 14.58
C ARG A 103 -4.84 -10.59 13.77
N GLN A 104 -6.08 -10.92 14.15
CA GLN A 104 -7.27 -10.38 13.48
C GLN A 104 -7.37 -8.86 13.68
N ALA A 105 -7.06 -8.35 14.88
CA ALA A 105 -6.98 -6.92 15.13
C ALA A 105 -5.87 -6.25 14.30
N ALA A 106 -4.70 -6.88 14.17
CA ALA A 106 -3.59 -6.40 13.34
C ALA A 106 -3.98 -6.23 11.87
N ARG A 107 -4.71 -7.24 11.33
CA ARG A 107 -5.17 -7.26 9.93
C ARG A 107 -6.09 -6.08 9.59
N VAL A 108 -6.91 -5.61 10.52
CA VAL A 108 -7.79 -4.45 10.31
C VAL A 108 -6.99 -3.20 9.94
N PHE A 109 -5.77 -3.05 10.48
CA PHE A 109 -4.90 -1.91 10.24
C PHE A 109 -3.77 -2.21 9.24
N ASN A 110 -3.81 -3.35 8.54
CA ASN A 110 -2.70 -3.84 7.71
C ASN A 110 -1.36 -3.86 8.45
N CYS A 111 -1.38 -4.08 9.77
CA CYS A 111 -0.17 -4.12 10.59
C CYS A 111 0.37 -5.57 10.64
N PRO A 112 1.66 -5.80 10.30
CA PRO A 112 2.28 -7.12 10.41
C PRO A 112 2.28 -7.61 11.87
N PRO A 113 1.96 -8.90 12.13
CA PRO A 113 1.95 -9.47 13.48
C PRO A 113 3.27 -9.33 14.24
N SER A 114 4.40 -9.33 13.50
CA SER A 114 5.74 -9.15 14.05
C SER A 114 5.91 -7.83 14.82
N ARG A 115 5.15 -6.78 14.45
CA ARG A 115 5.14 -5.48 15.13
C ARG A 115 4.42 -5.52 16.47
N LEU A 116 3.49 -6.47 16.63
CA LEU A 116 2.77 -6.71 17.88
C LEU A 116 3.52 -7.69 18.80
N GLY A 117 4.71 -8.16 18.41
CA GLY A 117 5.48 -9.14 19.18
C GLY A 117 4.96 -10.58 19.02
N ILE A 118 4.06 -10.82 18.07
CA ILE A 118 3.57 -12.15 17.73
C ILE A 118 4.54 -12.76 16.72
N SER A 119 5.04 -13.97 17.01
CA SER A 119 5.86 -14.71 16.07
C SER A 119 5.05 -14.99 14.81
N ASP A 120 5.57 -14.55 13.66
CA ASP A 120 5.02 -14.88 12.36
C ASP A 120 5.85 -16.00 11.72
N SER A 121 5.24 -16.74 10.79
CA SER A 121 5.90 -17.76 9.99
C SER A 121 6.86 -17.18 8.93
N VAL A 122 6.72 -15.89 8.63
CA VAL A 122 7.55 -15.19 7.65
C VAL A 122 8.86 -14.76 8.30
N SER A 123 9.96 -15.41 7.91
CA SER A 123 11.32 -15.01 8.29
C SER A 123 11.86 -14.03 7.26
N TYR A 124 12.01 -12.77 7.64
CA TYR A 124 12.71 -11.80 6.80
C TYR A 124 14.22 -12.03 6.86
N ASN A 125 14.88 -11.82 5.72
CA ASN A 125 16.35 -11.91 5.65
C ASN A 125 17.01 -10.70 6.33
N SER A 126 16.30 -9.57 6.42
CA SER A 126 16.76 -8.35 7.06
C SER A 126 15.64 -7.60 7.78
N LYS A 127 15.99 -6.89 8.84
CA LYS A 127 15.08 -5.93 9.50
C LYS A 127 14.67 -4.78 8.58
N SER A 128 15.51 -4.43 7.59
CA SER A 128 15.18 -3.40 6.59
C SER A 128 14.02 -3.83 5.69
N GLU A 129 13.99 -5.09 5.27
CA GLU A 129 12.91 -5.68 4.48
C GLU A 129 11.60 -5.70 5.27
N SER A 130 11.64 -6.12 6.53
CA SER A 130 10.48 -6.07 7.43
C SER A 130 9.98 -4.64 7.72
N ASN A 131 10.88 -3.66 7.80
CA ASN A 131 10.52 -2.24 7.90
C ASN A 131 9.87 -1.73 6.61
N ARG A 132 10.37 -2.17 5.45
CA ARG A 132 9.83 -1.76 4.16
C ARG A 132 8.42 -2.29 3.95
N GLU A 133 8.16 -3.57 4.23
CA GLU A 133 6.81 -4.12 4.13
C GLU A 133 5.83 -3.38 5.05
N PHE A 134 6.23 -3.09 6.29
CA PHE A 134 5.36 -2.34 7.21
C PHE A 134 5.10 -0.91 6.72
N TYR A 135 6.13 -0.25 6.17
CA TYR A 135 5.96 1.08 5.61
C TYR A 135 5.00 1.08 4.42
N GLU A 136 5.23 0.20 3.44
CA GLU A 136 4.43 0.13 2.21
C GLU A 136 2.99 -0.33 2.49
N GLY A 137 2.81 -1.34 3.34
CA GLY A 137 1.50 -1.95 3.59
C GLY A 137 0.63 -1.22 4.60
N CYS A 138 1.24 -0.57 5.61
CA CYS A 138 0.51 0.08 6.69
C CYS A 138 0.64 1.60 6.64
N LEU A 139 1.86 2.14 6.69
CA LEU A 139 2.09 3.57 6.93
C LEU A 139 1.87 4.45 5.70
N LEU A 140 2.22 3.96 4.50
CA LEU A 140 2.20 4.75 3.27
C LEU A 140 0.80 5.33 2.97
N PRO A 141 -0.30 4.56 3.02
CA PRO A 141 -1.64 5.11 2.85
C PRO A 141 -1.95 6.27 3.82
N TRP A 142 -1.61 6.13 5.11
CA TRP A 142 -1.82 7.17 6.11
C TRP A 142 -0.95 8.41 5.86
N CYS A 143 0.32 8.20 5.49
CA CYS A 143 1.23 9.29 5.13
C CYS A 143 0.71 10.07 3.92
N THR A 144 0.22 9.39 2.88
CA THR A 144 -0.36 10.03 1.70
C THR A 144 -1.62 10.82 2.04
N GLU A 145 -2.51 10.27 2.86
CA GLU A 145 -3.72 10.96 3.31
C GLU A 145 -3.37 12.22 4.12
N LEU A 146 -2.47 12.10 5.10
CA LEU A 146 -2.00 13.23 5.90
C LEU A 146 -1.31 14.30 5.05
N THR A 147 -0.51 13.90 4.08
CA THR A 147 0.16 14.82 3.14
C THR A 147 -0.86 15.58 2.30
N SER A 148 -1.85 14.87 1.75
CA SER A 148 -2.90 15.46 0.91
C SER A 148 -3.76 16.44 1.71
N GLU A 149 -4.17 16.05 2.92
CA GLU A 149 -4.92 16.91 3.84
C GLU A 149 -4.11 18.13 4.29
N SER A 150 -2.80 17.96 4.50
CA SER A 150 -1.90 19.07 4.82
C SER A 150 -1.78 20.04 3.65
N GLY A 151 -1.68 19.54 2.42
CA GLY A 151 -1.71 20.36 1.20
C GLY A 151 -2.96 21.24 1.13
N ILE A 152 -4.13 20.65 1.35
CA ILE A 152 -5.42 21.35 1.28
C ILE A 152 -5.57 22.40 2.41
N LYS A 153 -5.12 22.09 3.63
CA LYS A 153 -5.41 22.91 4.82
C LYS A 153 -4.33 23.93 5.16
N LEU A 154 -3.08 23.68 4.80
CA LEU A 154 -1.94 24.50 5.22
C LEU A 154 -1.42 25.42 4.10
N LEU A 155 -1.62 25.06 2.83
CA LEU A 155 -1.27 25.92 1.70
C LEU A 155 -2.46 26.80 1.33
N SER A 156 -2.17 28.07 1.01
CA SER A 156 -3.15 28.98 0.40
C SER A 156 -3.50 28.56 -1.04
N GLU A 157 -4.61 29.06 -1.59
CA GLU A 157 -5.04 28.75 -2.97
C GLU A 157 -3.94 29.10 -3.99
N ASP A 158 -3.28 30.25 -3.81
CA ASP A 158 -2.16 30.68 -4.67
C ASP A 158 -0.94 29.74 -4.57
N GLU A 159 -0.61 29.26 -3.36
CA GLU A 159 0.50 28.32 -3.14
C GLU A 159 0.19 26.93 -3.69
N GLN A 160 -1.07 26.48 -3.63
CA GLN A 160 -1.53 25.23 -4.23
C GLN A 160 -1.41 25.27 -5.76
N ASP A 161 -1.85 26.36 -6.38
CA ASP A 161 -1.79 26.55 -7.84
C ASP A 161 -0.36 26.71 -8.38
N SER A 162 0.57 27.17 -7.55
CA SER A 162 1.97 27.35 -7.92
C SER A 162 2.73 26.03 -8.10
N GLU A 163 2.28 24.95 -7.45
CA GLU A 163 3.01 23.67 -7.32
C GLU A 163 4.47 23.80 -6.80
N GLU A 164 4.85 24.95 -6.23
CA GLU A 164 6.22 25.18 -5.71
C GLU A 164 6.44 24.54 -4.33
N TYR A 165 5.36 24.31 -3.59
CA TYR A 165 5.39 23.82 -2.23
C TYR A 165 4.78 22.43 -2.14
N TYR A 166 5.49 21.51 -1.48
CA TYR A 166 4.99 20.17 -1.21
C TYR A 166 5.33 19.75 0.22
N PHE A 167 4.52 18.86 0.77
CA PHE A 167 4.80 18.21 2.04
C PHE A 167 5.38 16.82 1.77
N GLU A 168 6.47 16.49 2.46
CA GLU A 168 7.09 15.17 2.39
C GLU A 168 7.39 14.65 3.79
N HIS A 169 7.13 13.36 3.99
CA HIS A 169 7.51 12.65 5.20
C HIS A 169 8.92 12.08 5.06
N ASN A 170 9.83 12.50 5.95
CA ASN A 170 11.17 11.93 5.99
C ASN A 170 11.14 10.48 6.52
N THR A 171 11.05 9.54 5.58
CA THR A 171 10.98 8.09 5.86
C THR A 171 12.35 7.44 5.77
N ALA A 172 13.39 8.17 5.37
CA ALA A 172 14.74 7.67 5.22
C ALA A 172 15.29 7.08 6.53
N ALA A 173 14.94 7.67 7.68
CA ALA A 173 15.32 7.13 9.00
C ALA A 173 14.61 5.81 9.33
N PHE A 174 13.38 5.63 8.87
CA PHE A 174 12.53 4.46 9.12
C PHE A 174 12.87 3.29 8.19
N LEU A 175 12.96 3.61 6.89
CA LEU A 175 13.35 2.71 5.81
C LEU A 175 14.86 2.48 5.75
N ARG A 176 15.64 2.95 6.74
CA ARG A 176 17.10 2.85 6.76
C ARG A 176 17.52 1.47 6.27
N MET A 177 17.94 1.46 5.01
CA MET A 177 18.71 0.39 4.44
C MET A 177 19.93 0.21 5.32
N ASN A 178 20.58 -0.95 5.21
CA ASN A 178 21.94 -1.02 5.71
C ASN A 178 22.71 0.17 5.10
N PRO A 179 23.41 1.03 5.89
CA PRO A 179 24.17 2.16 5.35
C PRO A 179 25.07 1.77 4.18
N LEU A 180 25.53 0.51 4.15
CA LEU A 180 26.25 -0.08 3.04
C LEU A 180 25.42 -0.17 1.75
N GLU A 181 24.20 -0.70 1.82
CA GLU A 181 23.30 -0.83 0.67
C GLU A 181 22.87 0.55 0.15
N SER A 182 22.55 1.50 1.04
CA SER A 182 22.27 2.88 0.62
C SER A 182 23.46 3.53 -0.09
N ALA A 183 24.66 3.40 0.48
CA ALA A 183 25.88 3.92 -0.15
C ALA A 183 26.15 3.28 -1.51
N GLN A 184 25.88 1.97 -1.66
CA GLN A 184 26.00 1.27 -2.94
C GLN A 184 25.00 1.79 -3.99
N VAL A 185 23.72 1.97 -3.62
CA VAL A 185 22.71 2.51 -4.53
C VAL A 185 23.09 3.91 -5.01
N TYR A 186 23.49 4.80 -4.09
CA TYR A 186 23.92 6.15 -4.46
C TYR A 186 25.22 6.15 -5.28
N ALA A 187 26.18 5.29 -4.95
CA ALA A 187 27.41 5.14 -5.74
C ALA A 187 27.13 4.64 -7.16
N ILE A 188 26.19 3.70 -7.32
CA ILE A 188 25.73 3.24 -8.64
C ILE A 188 25.05 4.38 -9.39
N GLY A 189 24.22 5.19 -8.73
CA GLY A 189 23.53 6.31 -9.36
C GLY A 189 24.44 7.44 -9.83
N ILE A 190 25.42 7.80 -9.00
CA ILE A 190 26.47 8.76 -9.36
C ILE A 190 27.33 8.21 -10.50
N ARG A 191 27.75 6.94 -10.42
CA ARG A 191 28.56 6.28 -11.47
C ARG A 191 27.83 6.20 -12.81
N ASN A 192 26.54 5.90 -12.79
CA ASN A 192 25.72 5.78 -14.00
C ASN A 192 25.19 7.13 -14.49
N ARG A 193 25.55 8.24 -13.85
CA ARG A 193 25.18 9.62 -14.23
C ARG A 193 23.66 9.84 -14.32
N TYR A 194 22.90 9.25 -13.40
CA TYR A 194 21.48 9.58 -13.23
C TYR A 194 21.16 10.24 -11.88
N LEU A 195 22.12 10.26 -10.95
CA LEU A 195 22.04 11.04 -9.71
C LEU A 195 23.22 12.01 -9.61
N LEU A 196 22.92 13.25 -9.26
CA LEU A 196 23.92 14.27 -8.91
C LEU A 196 24.34 14.12 -7.44
N ARG A 197 25.52 14.64 -7.11
CA ARG A 197 26.03 14.59 -5.73
C ARG A 197 25.14 15.38 -4.78
N ASN A 198 24.64 16.55 -5.21
CA ASN A 198 23.75 17.36 -4.40
C ASN A 198 22.34 16.76 -4.26
N GLU A 199 21.85 16.01 -5.24
CA GLU A 199 20.60 15.25 -5.11
C GLU A 199 20.70 14.18 -4.03
N VAL A 200 21.81 13.41 -4.02
CA VAL A 200 22.07 12.42 -2.96
C VAL A 200 22.17 13.07 -1.59
N ARG A 201 22.79 14.26 -1.49
CA ARG A 201 22.85 15.04 -0.24
C ARG A 201 21.47 15.52 0.20
N GLY A 202 20.62 15.92 -0.74
CA GLY A 202 19.21 16.22 -0.50
C GLY A 202 18.46 15.03 0.10
N PHE A 203 18.58 13.84 -0.50
CA PHE A 203 18.00 12.61 0.05
C PHE A 203 18.51 12.28 1.47
N MET A 204 19.76 12.61 1.77
CA MET A 204 20.35 12.46 3.09
C MET A 204 20.03 13.62 4.06
N ASN A 205 19.24 14.62 3.64
CA ASN A 205 18.99 15.86 4.38
C ASN A 205 20.28 16.59 4.81
N MET A 206 21.25 16.63 3.91
CA MET A 206 22.51 17.36 4.06
C MET A 206 22.52 18.60 3.17
N ASN A 207 23.15 19.68 3.64
CA ASN A 207 23.28 20.90 2.85
C ASN A 207 24.04 20.65 1.54
N PRO A 208 23.64 21.30 0.42
CA PRO A 208 24.35 21.19 -0.86
C PRO A 208 25.78 21.72 -0.74
N VAL A 209 26.66 21.26 -1.63
CA VAL A 209 28.06 21.70 -1.73
C VAL A 209 28.32 22.25 -3.13
N GLU A 210 29.26 23.20 -3.21
CA GLU A 210 29.67 23.82 -4.47
C GLU A 210 30.31 22.76 -5.39
N GLY A 211 29.92 22.74 -6.67
CA GLY A 211 30.34 21.73 -7.65
C GLY A 211 29.65 20.36 -7.51
N GLY A 212 28.55 20.28 -6.74
CA GLY A 212 27.77 19.05 -6.57
C GLY A 212 26.61 18.86 -7.55
N ASP A 213 26.34 19.85 -8.40
CA ASP A 213 25.27 19.86 -9.42
C ASP A 213 25.78 19.44 -10.81
N GLU A 214 27.07 19.12 -10.92
CA GLU A 214 27.71 18.59 -12.12
C GLU A 214 27.95 17.09 -11.97
N PHE A 215 27.89 16.34 -13.08
CA PHE A 215 28.33 14.95 -13.06
C PHE A 215 29.83 14.91 -12.86
N ASP A 216 30.26 14.26 -11.79
CA ASP A 216 31.69 13.98 -11.57
C ASP A 216 32.29 13.36 -12.85
N GLU A 217 33.36 13.98 -13.35
CA GLU A 217 34.15 13.46 -14.47
C GLU A 217 34.92 12.22 -14.01
N PHE A 218 34.23 11.11 -13.81
CA PHE A 218 34.91 9.84 -13.62
C PHE A 218 35.61 9.49 -14.93
N PRO A 219 36.93 9.20 -14.90
CA PRO A 219 37.64 8.80 -16.09
C PRO A 219 37.01 7.52 -16.63
N THR A 220 36.47 7.61 -17.85
CA THR A 220 35.99 6.46 -18.62
C THR A 220 37.16 5.47 -18.76
N ALA A 221 37.05 4.33 -18.08
CA ALA A 221 37.87 3.12 -18.23
C ALA A 221 39.41 3.33 -18.27
N GLY A 222 40.01 3.60 -17.11
CA GLY A 222 41.38 3.20 -16.80
C GLY A 222 41.34 1.96 -15.90
N GLY A 223 41.89 0.83 -16.36
CA GLY A 223 41.84 -0.45 -15.65
C GLY A 223 42.27 -0.35 -14.20
N VAL A 224 41.32 -0.53 -13.27
CA VAL A 224 41.64 -0.84 -11.88
C VAL A 224 42.05 -2.31 -11.84
N SER A 225 43.35 -2.54 -11.77
CA SER A 225 43.95 -3.82 -11.43
C SER A 225 43.27 -4.38 -10.18
N GLY A 226 42.68 -5.56 -10.33
CA GLY A 226 41.98 -6.24 -9.25
C GLY A 226 42.89 -6.45 -8.04
N GLN A 227 42.47 -5.93 -6.90
CA GLN A 227 42.89 -6.46 -5.62
C GLN A 227 41.86 -7.53 -5.25
N LYS A 228 42.23 -8.80 -5.49
CA LYS A 228 41.50 -9.97 -4.99
C LYS A 228 41.52 -9.93 -3.46
N GLY A 229 40.37 -9.68 -2.85
CA GLY A 229 40.07 -10.18 -1.52
C GLY A 229 39.45 -11.56 -1.67
N ASP A 230 40.09 -12.57 -1.10
CA ASP A 230 39.55 -13.93 -1.02
C ASP A 230 38.25 -13.94 -0.20
N SER A 231 37.18 -14.42 -0.81
CA SER A 231 36.09 -15.09 -0.11
C SER A 231 35.53 -16.16 -1.02
N ASP A 232 35.79 -17.39 -0.60
CA ASP A 232 35.33 -18.67 -1.15
C ASP A 232 33.79 -18.77 -1.14
N GLY A 233 33.22 -19.41 -2.15
CA GLY A 233 31.78 -19.59 -2.31
C GLY A 233 31.34 -19.73 -3.76
N GLY A 234 31.40 -20.96 -4.28
CA GLY A 234 30.95 -21.28 -5.63
C GLY A 234 29.47 -21.03 -5.87
N ALA A 235 29.15 -20.43 -7.01
CA ALA A 235 27.83 -20.47 -7.61
C ALA A 235 27.97 -20.62 -9.13
N ASP A 236 27.28 -21.65 -9.61
CA ASP A 236 27.15 -22.12 -10.98
C ASP A 236 26.76 -20.99 -11.96
N LYS A 237 27.52 -20.84 -13.06
CA LYS A 237 27.20 -19.92 -14.15
C LYS A 237 26.49 -20.70 -15.25
N THR A 238 25.18 -20.53 -15.37
CA THR A 238 24.48 -20.76 -16.64
C THR A 238 24.76 -19.59 -17.60
N PRO A 239 24.90 -19.82 -18.92
CA PRO A 239 25.19 -18.75 -19.87
C PRO A 239 23.95 -17.87 -20.06
N LYS A 240 24.11 -16.56 -19.90
CA LYS A 240 23.14 -15.54 -20.30
C LYS A 240 23.44 -15.15 -21.75
N ASP A 241 22.44 -15.20 -22.60
CA ASP A 241 22.47 -14.72 -23.98
C ASP A 241 22.93 -13.26 -24.07
N ASP A 242 23.72 -12.96 -25.11
CA ASP A 242 24.33 -11.66 -25.40
C ASP A 242 23.28 -10.55 -25.63
N PRO A 243 23.54 -9.29 -25.23
CA PRO A 243 22.66 -8.17 -25.52
C PRO A 243 22.88 -7.64 -26.95
N GLU A 244 21.77 -7.35 -27.59
CA GLU A 244 21.59 -6.77 -28.92
C GLU A 244 22.26 -5.38 -29.08
N SER A 245 22.63 -5.02 -30.31
CA SER A 245 23.48 -3.86 -30.65
C SER A 245 22.88 -2.47 -30.29
N PRO A 246 23.72 -1.45 -30.03
CA PRO A 246 23.32 -0.14 -29.48
C PRO A 246 22.45 0.74 -30.40
N GLU A 247 22.28 0.39 -31.67
CA GLU A 247 21.46 1.17 -32.62
C GLU A 247 19.95 1.00 -32.37
N GLY A 248 19.51 -0.12 -31.79
CA GLY A 248 18.09 -0.35 -31.48
C GLY A 248 17.59 0.41 -30.23
N GLU A 249 18.49 0.78 -29.32
CA GLU A 249 18.11 1.36 -28.02
C GLU A 249 17.70 2.84 -28.14
N GLU A 250 18.31 3.58 -29.07
CA GLU A 250 17.99 5.00 -29.32
C GLU A 250 16.62 5.15 -30.02
N ASP A 251 16.33 4.29 -31.00
CA ASP A 251 15.04 4.25 -31.69
C ASP A 251 13.91 3.82 -30.76
N THR A 252 14.17 2.89 -29.84
CA THR A 252 13.18 2.47 -28.83
C THR A 252 12.85 3.62 -27.87
N LYS A 253 13.85 4.42 -27.47
CA LYS A 253 13.65 5.61 -26.62
C LYS A 253 12.86 6.70 -27.35
N LYS A 254 13.15 6.97 -28.62
CA LYS A 254 12.42 7.94 -29.46
C LYS A 254 10.95 7.51 -29.67
N ARG A 255 10.71 6.20 -29.91
CA ARG A 255 9.36 5.63 -30.00
C ARG A 255 8.59 5.78 -28.68
N ALA A 256 9.21 5.49 -27.54
CA ALA A 256 8.58 5.66 -26.22
C ALA A 256 8.31 7.13 -25.86
N ALA A 257 9.14 8.07 -26.34
CA ALA A 257 8.89 9.50 -26.18
C ALA A 257 7.67 9.96 -27.00
N LEU A 258 7.57 9.52 -28.26
CA LEU A 258 6.42 9.80 -29.14
C LEU A 258 5.10 9.36 -28.49
N VAL A 259 5.04 8.12 -28.00
CA VAL A 259 3.85 7.56 -27.35
C VAL A 259 3.42 8.42 -26.15
N ARG A 260 4.36 8.81 -25.30
CA ARG A 260 4.09 9.67 -24.13
C ARG A 260 3.61 11.06 -24.51
N ILE A 261 4.16 11.65 -25.58
CA ILE A 261 3.73 12.96 -26.07
C ILE A 261 2.30 12.90 -26.58
N VAL A 262 1.95 11.85 -27.33
CA VAL A 262 0.61 11.71 -27.90
C VAL A 262 -0.43 11.44 -26.84
N TYR A 263 -0.21 10.48 -25.92
CA TYR A 263 -1.17 10.22 -24.84
C TYR A 263 -1.42 11.47 -23.99
N ARG A 264 -0.41 12.31 -23.77
CA ARG A 264 -0.60 13.58 -23.07
C ARG A 264 -1.40 14.59 -23.89
N ALA A 265 -1.18 14.66 -25.20
CA ALA A 265 -1.90 15.55 -26.10
C ALA A 265 -3.37 15.12 -26.22
N THR A 266 -3.66 13.82 -26.32
CA THR A 266 -5.03 13.29 -26.37
C THR A 266 -5.76 13.50 -25.03
N ASP A 267 -5.09 13.27 -23.91
CA ASP A 267 -5.66 13.52 -22.57
C ASP A 267 -6.01 15.01 -22.35
N HIS A 268 -5.09 15.91 -22.72
CA HIS A 268 -5.37 17.36 -22.69
C HIS A 268 -6.49 17.75 -23.65
N ALA A 269 -6.60 17.13 -24.83
CA ALA A 269 -7.69 17.39 -25.75
C ALA A 269 -9.04 17.00 -25.14
N ARG A 270 -9.12 15.83 -24.47
CA ARG A 270 -10.34 15.37 -23.77
C ARG A 270 -10.72 16.34 -22.64
N GLU A 271 -9.76 16.72 -21.79
CA GLU A 271 -10.00 17.66 -20.68
C GLU A 271 -10.50 19.03 -21.17
N LYS A 272 -9.86 19.58 -22.22
CA LYS A 272 -10.21 20.91 -22.76
C LYS A 272 -11.49 20.89 -23.59
N SER A 273 -11.86 19.77 -24.21
CA SER A 273 -13.08 19.64 -25.02
C SER A 273 -14.38 19.98 -24.27
N HIS A 274 -14.40 19.81 -22.94
CA HIS A 274 -15.52 20.20 -22.08
C HIS A 274 -15.77 21.72 -22.02
N ARG A 275 -14.78 22.53 -22.40
CA ARG A 275 -14.85 24.00 -22.44
C ARG A 275 -14.39 24.49 -23.81
N SER A 276 -15.34 24.69 -24.74
CA SER A 276 -15.06 25.04 -26.14
C SER A 276 -14.07 26.20 -26.33
N ARG A 277 -14.19 27.27 -25.51
CA ARG A 277 -13.25 28.40 -25.56
C ARG A 277 -11.82 28.04 -25.16
N ALA A 278 -11.65 27.24 -24.09
CA ALA A 278 -10.33 26.80 -23.63
C ALA A 278 -9.69 25.82 -24.62
N PHE A 279 -10.52 25.02 -25.31
CA PHE A 279 -10.09 24.13 -26.38
C PHE A 279 -9.57 24.90 -27.61
N VAL A 280 -10.28 25.95 -28.05
CA VAL A 280 -9.84 26.82 -29.15
C VAL A 280 -8.52 27.53 -28.80
N GLU A 281 -8.43 28.13 -27.62
CA GLU A 281 -7.20 28.82 -27.16
C GLU A 281 -6.00 27.85 -27.09
N TRP A 282 -6.24 26.59 -26.73
CA TRP A 282 -5.21 25.55 -26.68
C TRP A 282 -4.75 25.11 -28.08
N ILE A 283 -5.67 24.90 -29.01
CA ILE A 283 -5.38 24.56 -30.42
C ILE A 283 -4.68 25.72 -31.14
N ASP A 284 -5.13 26.96 -30.93
CA ASP A 284 -4.55 28.15 -31.55
C ASP A 284 -3.17 28.49 -30.97
N GLY A 285 -2.91 28.11 -29.72
CA GLY A 285 -1.58 28.05 -29.14
C GLY A 285 -0.65 26.98 -29.75
N ASN A 286 -1.11 26.27 -30.79
CA ASN A 286 -0.39 25.23 -31.54
C ASN A 286 0.31 24.19 -30.66
N MET A 287 -0.29 23.89 -29.50
CA MET A 287 0.26 22.97 -28.49
C MET A 287 1.72 23.29 -28.13
N ARG A 288 2.05 24.58 -27.98
CA ARG A 288 3.41 25.10 -27.73
C ARG A 288 4.20 24.30 -26.67
N ARG A 289 3.54 23.93 -25.55
CA ARG A 289 4.13 23.12 -24.46
C ARG A 289 4.52 21.69 -24.87
N HIS A 290 3.87 21.13 -25.89
CA HIS A 290 4.19 19.82 -26.44
C HIS A 290 5.28 19.91 -27.52
N ARG A 291 5.48 21.08 -28.14
CA ARG A 291 6.48 21.35 -29.21
C ARG A 291 7.85 21.84 -28.74
N GLU A 292 7.93 22.46 -27.58
CA GLU A 292 9.19 23.01 -27.06
C GLU A 292 10.02 21.95 -26.29
N ARG A 293 9.64 20.66 -26.35
CA ARG A 293 10.34 19.59 -25.65
C ARG A 293 11.56 19.09 -26.45
N PRO A 294 12.69 18.81 -25.78
CA PRO A 294 13.92 18.36 -26.45
C PRO A 294 13.82 16.94 -27.05
N GLU A 295 12.73 16.22 -26.78
CA GLU A 295 12.50 14.82 -27.16
C GLU A 295 11.69 14.66 -28.46
N ILE A 296 11.42 15.77 -29.16
CA ILE A 296 10.57 15.78 -30.36
C ILE A 296 11.42 15.52 -31.59
N ASP A 297 11.20 14.35 -32.16
CA ASP A 297 11.74 13.97 -33.47
C ASP A 297 10.85 14.48 -34.61
N GLU A 298 11.36 14.46 -35.85
CA GLU A 298 10.63 14.89 -37.05
C GLU A 298 9.29 14.13 -37.22
N ARG A 299 9.27 12.85 -36.84
CA ARG A 299 8.08 12.00 -36.82
C ARG A 299 7.02 12.48 -35.82
N ALA A 300 7.44 12.94 -34.64
CA ALA A 300 6.53 13.46 -33.61
C ALA A 300 5.93 14.81 -34.03
N SER A 301 6.72 15.69 -34.66
CA SER A 301 6.19 16.96 -35.17
C SER A 301 5.11 16.73 -36.23
N ARG A 302 5.35 15.82 -37.19
CA ARG A 302 4.38 15.51 -38.25
C ARG A 302 3.07 14.97 -37.68
N PHE A 303 3.13 14.07 -36.70
CA PHE A 303 1.95 13.53 -36.04
C PHE A 303 1.15 14.63 -35.32
N LEU A 304 1.83 15.53 -34.60
CA LEU A 304 1.17 16.65 -33.93
C LEU A 304 0.52 17.63 -34.93
N ASP A 305 1.11 17.81 -36.12
CA ASP A 305 0.52 18.62 -37.18
C ASP A 305 -0.78 17.98 -37.73
N GLU A 306 -0.76 16.67 -37.96
CA GLU A 306 -1.94 15.90 -38.40
C GLU A 306 -3.05 15.92 -37.32
N PHE A 307 -2.68 15.74 -36.05
CA PHE A 307 -3.61 15.82 -34.91
C PHE A 307 -4.28 17.19 -34.78
N VAL A 308 -3.51 18.29 -34.90
CA VAL A 308 -4.07 19.66 -34.84
C VAL A 308 -5.01 19.93 -36.00
N ALA A 309 -4.68 19.45 -37.20
CA ALA A 309 -5.53 19.61 -38.36
C ALA A 309 -6.88 18.91 -38.17
N GLU A 310 -6.89 17.69 -37.63
CA GLU A 310 -8.12 16.95 -37.37
C GLU A 310 -8.96 17.58 -36.25
N MET A 311 -8.33 18.02 -35.14
CA MET A 311 -9.05 18.70 -34.07
C MET A 311 -9.67 20.04 -34.52
N ARG A 312 -9.01 20.75 -35.44
CA ARG A 312 -9.57 21.95 -36.09
C ARG A 312 -10.73 21.62 -37.03
N ALA A 313 -10.70 20.48 -37.71
CA ALA A 313 -11.82 20.03 -38.54
C ALA A 313 -13.05 19.73 -37.67
N ILE A 314 -12.87 18.99 -36.57
CA ILE A 314 -13.94 18.66 -35.61
C ILE A 314 -14.57 19.92 -35.03
N LEU A 315 -13.75 20.92 -34.70
CA LEU A 315 -14.23 22.21 -34.17
C LEU A 315 -15.14 22.97 -35.16
N ASN A 316 -14.92 22.81 -36.47
CA ASN A 316 -15.72 23.46 -37.51
C ASN A 316 -17.01 22.71 -37.87
N GLU A 317 -17.04 21.38 -37.67
CA GLU A 317 -18.15 20.52 -38.08
C GLU A 317 -19.14 20.20 -36.96
N VAL A 318 -18.71 20.22 -35.70
CA VAL A 318 -19.47 19.69 -34.56
C VAL A 318 -19.99 20.80 -33.64
N SER A 319 -21.23 20.65 -33.14
CA SER A 319 -21.83 21.60 -32.21
C SER A 319 -21.18 21.54 -30.81
N GLU A 320 -21.19 22.63 -30.04
CA GLU A 320 -20.54 22.71 -28.71
C GLU A 320 -20.96 21.60 -27.73
N ARG A 321 -22.16 21.03 -27.88
CA ARG A 321 -22.66 19.96 -27.00
C ARG A 321 -22.05 18.60 -27.30
N ASP A 322 -21.69 18.35 -28.55
CA ASP A 322 -21.20 17.05 -29.03
C ASP A 322 -19.66 17.03 -29.15
N LEU A 323 -19.01 18.19 -28.94
CA LEU A 323 -17.57 18.37 -29.03
C LEU A 323 -16.77 17.37 -28.17
N PRO A 324 -17.12 17.10 -26.88
CA PRO A 324 -16.36 16.15 -26.07
C PRO A 324 -16.40 14.72 -26.62
N SER A 325 -17.57 14.30 -27.12
CA SER A 325 -17.74 12.95 -27.68
C SER A 325 -17.00 12.79 -29.01
N ALA A 326 -16.99 13.83 -29.85
CA ALA A 326 -16.27 13.80 -31.12
C ALA A 326 -14.74 13.81 -30.92
N VAL A 327 -14.26 14.61 -29.97
CA VAL A 327 -12.83 14.66 -29.59
C VAL A 327 -12.36 13.34 -28.99
N ASP A 328 -13.16 12.72 -28.12
CA ASP A 328 -12.81 11.41 -27.53
C ASP A 328 -12.71 10.30 -28.59
N GLN A 329 -13.64 10.25 -29.56
CA GLN A 329 -13.59 9.30 -30.68
C GLN A 329 -12.37 9.52 -31.59
N ALA A 330 -11.99 10.77 -31.84
CA ALA A 330 -10.78 11.07 -32.59
C ALA A 330 -9.51 10.70 -31.82
N CYS A 331 -9.44 11.01 -30.51
CA CYS A 331 -8.32 10.60 -29.66
C CYS A 331 -8.13 9.08 -29.62
N HIS A 332 -9.22 8.31 -29.52
CA HIS A 332 -9.14 6.85 -29.51
C HIS A 332 -8.56 6.28 -30.81
N ARG A 333 -8.95 6.83 -31.97
CA ARG A 333 -8.39 6.42 -33.27
C ARG A 333 -6.88 6.67 -33.35
N PHE A 334 -6.43 7.84 -32.89
CA PHE A 334 -5.00 8.17 -32.86
C PHE A 334 -4.20 7.27 -31.90
N GLU A 335 -4.79 6.87 -30.77
CA GLU A 335 -4.16 5.93 -29.83
C GLU A 335 -4.06 4.51 -30.42
N GLU A 336 -5.09 4.06 -31.16
CA GLU A 336 -5.06 2.78 -31.88
C GLU A 336 -4.01 2.76 -33.00
N GLU A 337 -3.95 3.81 -33.83
CA GLU A 337 -2.96 3.93 -34.91
C GLU A 337 -1.52 3.91 -34.37
N LEU A 338 -1.28 4.49 -33.20
CA LEU A 338 0.02 4.42 -32.55
C LEU A 338 0.31 3.04 -31.96
N CYS A 339 -0.67 2.37 -31.37
CA CYS A 339 -0.48 1.00 -30.88
C CYS A 339 -0.18 0.01 -32.02
N ASP A 340 -0.84 0.15 -33.16
CA ASP A 340 -0.58 -0.71 -34.32
C ASP A 340 0.78 -0.39 -34.97
N ALA A 341 1.18 0.89 -35.02
CA ALA A 341 2.52 1.30 -35.46
C ALA A 341 3.68 0.88 -34.52
N GLN A 342 3.38 0.31 -33.33
CA GLN A 342 4.37 -0.28 -32.42
C GLN A 342 4.48 -1.81 -32.57
N ARG A 343 3.54 -2.46 -33.27
CA ARG A 343 3.54 -3.92 -33.47
C ARG A 343 4.36 -4.35 -34.69
N ASP A 344 4.57 -3.45 -35.64
CA ASP A 344 5.48 -3.58 -36.79
C ASP A 344 6.88 -3.02 -36.47
#